data_AF-A0AAU7EBK1-F1
#
_entry.id   AF-A0AAU7EBK1-F1
#
_cell.length_a   1.000
_cell.length_b   1.000
_cell.length_c   1.000
_cell.angle_alpha   90.00
_cell.angle_beta   90.00
_cell.angle_gamma   90.00
#
_symmetry.space_group_name_H-M   'P 1'
#
loop_
_entity.id
_entity.type
_entity.pdbx_description
1 polymer ?
#
loop_
_entity_poly.entity_id
_entity_poly.type
_entity_poly.pdbx_seq_one_letter_code
_entity_poly.pdbx_strand_id
1 'polypeptide(L)'
;MNNSFAQEQKYYHGLAQVEIFKTDIKNQYQANFFKSELLKIFCDLKIDFDLEDCDKILRVEGGFECDELFEIAKKLNIKIEVLKD
;
A
#
# COMPACT_ATOMS: atom_id res chain seq x y z
N MET A 1 31.46 10.88 27.61
CA MET A 1 30.72 9.77 28.23
C MET A 1 29.51 9.49 27.37
N ASN A 2 29.65 8.42 26.59
CA ASN A 2 28.65 7.48 26.10
C ASN A 2 27.26 8.04 25.83
N ASN A 3 27.00 8.24 24.54
CA ASN A 3 25.70 8.36 23.91
C ASN A 3 24.62 7.59 24.68
N SER A 4 23.65 8.33 25.21
CA SER A 4 22.37 7.78 25.59
C SER A 4 21.68 7.31 24.29
N PHE A 5 21.85 6.03 23.97
CA PHE A 5 21.20 5.29 22.89
C PHE A 5 19.69 5.10 23.13
N ALA A 6 19.01 6.14 23.58
CA ALA A 6 17.58 6.11 23.79
C ALA A 6 16.98 7.36 23.15
N GLN A 7 16.05 7.13 22.22
CA GLN A 7 15.15 8.13 21.64
C GLN A 7 15.67 8.95 20.47
N GLU A 8 16.05 8.33 19.34
CA GLU A 8 16.03 9.09 18.06
C GLU A 8 15.90 8.22 16.80
N GLN A 9 15.10 7.14 16.86
CA GLN A 9 14.56 6.49 15.66
C GLN A 9 13.12 6.97 15.37
N LYS A 10 12.87 8.29 15.44
CA LYS A 10 11.53 8.89 15.32
C LYS A 10 11.38 9.97 14.25
N TYR A 11 12.32 10.05 13.30
CA TYR A 11 12.26 11.01 12.19
C TYR A 11 12.73 10.38 10.88
N TYR A 12 11.92 9.49 10.29
CA TYR A 12 11.88 9.39 8.83
C TYR A 12 11.00 10.56 8.33
N HIS A 13 11.60 11.75 8.22
CA HIS A 13 10.94 12.96 7.72
C HIS A 13 10.89 12.99 6.19
N GLY A 14 10.18 12.04 5.57
CA GLY A 14 9.77 12.16 4.16
C GLY A 14 10.35 11.12 3.21
N LEU A 15 9.98 9.86 3.40
CA LEU A 15 10.05 8.88 2.32
C LEU A 15 8.61 8.58 1.93
N ALA A 16 8.22 8.89 0.70
CA ALA A 16 7.04 8.29 0.11
C ALA A 16 7.19 6.78 0.25
N GLN A 17 6.47 6.16 1.19
CA GLN A 17 6.53 4.72 1.39
C GLN A 17 5.91 4.11 0.15
N VAL A 18 6.78 3.52 -0.68
CA VAL A 18 6.36 2.65 -1.76
C VAL A 18 6.24 1.27 -1.17
N GLU A 19 5.02 0.80 -0.98
CA GLU A 19 4.79 -0.62 -0.70
C GLU A 19 4.22 -1.29 -1.94
N ILE A 20 4.70 -2.49 -2.17
CA ILE A 20 4.28 -3.33 -3.27
C ILE A 20 3.47 -4.47 -2.66
N PHE A 21 2.28 -4.69 -3.20
CA PHE A 21 1.36 -5.73 -2.79
C PHE A 21 1.06 -6.61 -3.98
N LYS A 22 1.03 -7.92 -3.76
CA LYS A 22 0.45 -8.87 -4.70
C LYS A 22 -1.05 -8.88 -4.51
N THR A 23 -1.83 -8.84 -5.58
CA THR A 23 -3.30 -8.92 -5.50
C THR A 23 -3.86 -10.01 -6.42
N ASP A 24 -5.07 -10.52 -6.17
CA ASP A 24 -5.72 -11.42 -7.14
C ASP A 24 -6.56 -10.66 -8.19
N ILE A 25 -6.42 -9.34 -8.29
CA ILE A 25 -7.21 -8.51 -9.20
C ILE A 25 -6.85 -8.80 -10.66
N LYS A 26 -7.78 -9.43 -11.39
CA LYS A 26 -7.63 -9.76 -12.84
C LYS A 26 -8.16 -8.68 -13.77
N ASN A 27 -9.07 -7.84 -13.25
CA ASN A 27 -9.89 -6.97 -14.08
C ASN A 27 -9.67 -5.52 -13.67
N GLN A 28 -9.52 -4.64 -14.65
CA GLN A 28 -9.33 -3.22 -14.41
C GLN A 28 -10.51 -2.57 -13.66
N TYR A 29 -11.71 -3.11 -13.81
CA TYR A 29 -12.87 -2.70 -13.00
C TYR A 29 -12.64 -2.90 -11.49
N GLN A 30 -12.13 -4.06 -11.09
CA GLN A 30 -11.82 -4.35 -9.69
C GLN A 30 -10.65 -3.50 -9.18
N ALA A 31 -9.62 -3.29 -10.02
CA ALA A 31 -8.50 -2.41 -9.70
C ALA A 31 -8.96 -0.97 -9.46
N ASN A 32 -9.75 -0.41 -10.37
CA ASN A 32 -10.31 0.94 -10.24
C ASN A 32 -11.25 1.06 -9.05
N PHE A 33 -12.05 0.03 -8.77
CA PHE A 33 -12.91 0.01 -7.59
C PHE A 33 -12.09 0.04 -6.30
N PHE A 34 -11.10 -0.86 -6.15
CA PHE A 34 -10.22 -0.90 -5.00
C PHE A 34 -9.43 0.40 -4.82
N LYS A 35 -8.87 0.93 -5.92
CA LYS A 35 -8.21 2.24 -5.95
C LYS A 35 -9.15 3.35 -5.49
N SER A 36 -10.40 3.38 -5.95
CA SER A 36 -11.36 4.40 -5.56
C SER A 36 -11.70 4.32 -4.07
N GLU A 37 -11.78 3.13 -3.48
CA GLU A 37 -12.00 2.98 -2.04
C GLU A 37 -10.80 3.48 -1.24
N LEU A 38 -9.57 3.19 -1.69
CA LEU A 38 -8.37 3.73 -1.06
C LEU A 38 -8.27 5.25 -1.18
N LEU A 39 -8.54 5.82 -2.35
CA LEU A 39 -8.49 7.27 -2.57
C LEU A 39 -9.56 8.04 -1.78
N LYS A 40 -10.67 7.40 -1.40
CA LYS A 40 -11.67 8.00 -0.49
C LYS A 40 -11.13 8.20 0.92
N ILE A 41 -10.24 7.32 1.35
CA ILE A 41 -9.60 7.38 2.68
C ILE A 41 -8.35 8.26 2.61
N PHE A 42 -7.52 8.02 1.60
CA PHE A 42 -6.24 8.67 1.45
C PHE A 42 -6.22 9.53 0.17
N CYS A 43 -6.39 10.83 0.34
CA CYS A 43 -6.50 11.78 -0.77
C CYS A 43 -5.21 11.90 -1.61
N ASP A 44 -4.05 11.60 -1.01
CA ASP A 44 -2.72 11.81 -1.64
C ASP A 44 -1.97 10.50 -1.92
N LEU A 45 -2.66 9.36 -2.06
CA LEU A 45 -2.01 8.12 -2.47
C LEU A 45 -1.86 7.99 -3.97
N LYS A 46 -0.67 7.60 -4.38
CA LYS A 46 -0.39 7.19 -5.74
C LYS A 46 -0.46 5.67 -5.82
N ILE A 47 -1.54 5.20 -6.44
CA ILE A 47 -1.84 3.78 -6.59
C ILE A 47 -1.67 3.41 -8.07
N ASP A 48 -0.74 2.50 -8.32
CA ASP A 48 -0.47 1.93 -9.64
C ASP A 48 -0.78 0.43 -9.63
N PHE A 49 -1.39 -0.04 -10.71
CA PHE A 49 -1.80 -1.44 -10.86
C PHE A 49 -1.14 -1.99 -12.11
N ASP A 50 -0.18 -2.88 -11.92
CA ASP A 50 0.39 -3.64 -13.01
C ASP A 50 -0.48 -4.87 -13.28
N LEU A 51 -1.37 -4.73 -14.26
CA LEU A 51 -2.23 -5.81 -14.75
C LEU A 51 -1.57 -6.58 -15.91
N GLU A 52 -0.44 -6.10 -16.43
CA GLU A 52 0.34 -6.77 -17.47
C GLU A 52 1.24 -7.85 -16.86
N ASP A 53 1.68 -7.65 -15.62
CA ASP A 53 2.32 -8.67 -14.83
C ASP A 53 1.34 -9.77 -14.43
N CYS A 54 1.70 -11.03 -14.71
CA CYS A 54 0.95 -12.20 -14.27
C CYS A 54 0.71 -12.21 -12.74
N ASP A 55 1.58 -11.53 -12.00
CA ASP A 55 1.55 -11.39 -10.55
C ASP A 55 0.58 -10.30 -10.05
N LYS A 56 -0.02 -9.49 -10.93
CA LYS A 56 -1.04 -8.46 -10.60
C LYS A 56 -0.62 -7.59 -9.43
N ILE A 57 0.48 -6.90 -9.67
CA ILE A 57 1.18 -6.17 -8.64
C ILE A 57 0.48 -4.82 -8.45
N LEU A 58 0.16 -4.52 -7.20
CA LEU A 58 -0.36 -3.25 -6.74
C LEU A 58 0.79 -2.48 -6.09
N ARG A 59 1.13 -1.32 -6.65
CA ARG A 59 2.10 -0.41 -6.07
C ARG A 59 1.38 0.76 -5.43
N VAL A 60 1.58 0.97 -4.14
CA VAL A 60 1.02 2.10 -3.40
C VAL A 60 2.17 2.96 -2.89
N GLU A 61 2.17 4.23 -3.27
CA GLU A 61 3.16 5.21 -2.89
C GLU A 61 2.48 6.35 -2.14
N GLY A 62 2.89 6.57 -0.89
CA GLY A 62 2.44 7.70 -0.07
C GLY A 62 2.37 7.36 1.42
N GLY A 63 1.69 8.22 2.20
CA GLY A 63 1.46 7.98 3.62
C GLY A 63 0.13 7.25 3.83
N PHE A 64 0.19 5.94 4.03
CA PHE A 64 -0.98 5.13 4.34
C PHE A 64 -0.71 4.16 5.48
N GLU A 65 -1.80 3.73 6.12
CA GLU A 65 -1.77 2.69 7.15
C GLU A 65 -2.14 1.36 6.48
N CYS A 66 -1.30 0.33 6.62
CA CYS A 66 -1.56 -0.98 6.03
C CYS A 66 -2.89 -1.58 6.52
N ASP A 67 -3.28 -1.33 7.78
CA ASP A 67 -4.50 -1.86 8.39
C ASP A 67 -5.76 -1.52 7.58
N GLU A 68 -5.93 -0.26 7.19
CA GLU A 68 -7.09 0.19 6.41
C GLU A 68 -7.12 -0.46 5.02
N LEU A 69 -5.95 -0.64 4.42
CA LEU A 69 -5.80 -1.25 3.10
C LEU A 69 -6.19 -2.75 3.14
N PHE A 70 -5.81 -3.50 4.18
CA PHE A 70 -6.26 -4.88 4.38
C PHE A 70 -7.76 -4.99 4.66
N GLU A 71 -8.33 -4.04 5.43
CA GLU A 71 -9.76 -4.00 5.69
C GLU A 71 -10.59 -3.78 4.43
N ILE A 72 -10.19 -2.85 3.55
CA ILE A 72 -10.83 -2.65 2.25
C ILE A 72 -10.70 -3.91 1.39
N ALA A 73 -9.53 -4.51 1.33
CA ALA A 73 -9.29 -5.73 0.54
C ALA A 73 -10.21 -6.87 0.98
N LYS A 74 -10.32 -7.07 2.30
CA LYS A 74 -11.20 -8.08 2.90
C LYS A 74 -12.68 -7.80 2.62
N LYS A 75 -13.14 -6.55 2.71
CA LYS A 75 -14.51 -6.14 2.36
C LYS A 75 -14.86 -6.46 0.90
N LEU A 76 -13.86 -6.37 0.02
CA LEU A 76 -14.02 -6.63 -1.41
C LEU A 76 -13.73 -8.08 -1.80
N ASN A 77 -13.43 -8.95 -0.82
CA ASN A 77 -13.03 -10.32 -1.03
C ASN A 77 -11.82 -10.45 -1.98
N ILE A 78 -10.93 -9.46 -1.94
CA ILE A 78 -9.69 -9.38 -2.69
C ILE A 78 -8.57 -9.90 -1.80
N LYS A 79 -7.79 -10.85 -2.31
CA LYS A 79 -6.57 -11.29 -1.65
C LYS A 79 -5.47 -10.29 -1.95
N ILE A 80 -4.84 -9.79 -0.89
CA ILE A 80 -3.66 -8.95 -0.98
C ILE A 80 -2.56 -9.51 -0.08
N GLU A 81 -1.31 -9.44 -0.53
CA GLU A 81 -0.15 -9.91 0.22
C GLU A 81 0.98 -8.91 0.03
N VAL A 82 1.71 -8.55 1.09
CA VAL A 82 2.85 -7.62 0.97
C VAL A 82 3.99 -8.34 0.27
N LEU A 83 4.46 -7.79 -0.85
CA LEU A 83 5.70 -8.19 -1.50
C LEU A 83 6.82 -7.34 -0.88
N LYS A 84 7.58 -7.95 0.03
CA LYS A 84 8.85 -7.38 0.51
C LYS A 84 9.99 -7.99 -0.31
N ASP A 85 10.88 -7.14 -0.79
CA ASP A 85 12.18 -7.54 -1.37
C ASP A 85 13.07 -8.19 -0.29
#